data_AF-A0A6B3ADT3-F1
#
_entry.id   AF-A0A6B3ADT3-F1
#
_cell.length_a   1.000
_cell.length_b   1.000
_cell.length_c   1.000
_cell.angle_alpha   90.00
_cell.angle_beta   90.00
_cell.angle_gamma   90.00
#
_symmetry.space_group_name_H-M   'P 1'
#
loop_
_entity.id
_entity.type
_entity.pdbx_description
1 polymer ?
#
loop_
_entity_poly.entity_id
_entity_poly.type
_entity_poly.pdbx_seq_one_letter_code
_entity_poly.pdbx_strand_id
1 'polypeptide(L)'
;MGSLRNPVGPLPSSIYWRRRAVLLSVLALLALLITWVVTAGGGGGNGHENGANGKNPAPSITPGPSSSGPAISQAPGGRDETGDENSGGASSGTGDDGANGDPGDGGSADGGAGGGAGGDAGSGTSAGVGAGDALPAGTGSGLPDCTASAVKFSLRSARNLYEPGQTPTFLLTARNVSGSDCKVDLGPAKAVLTVTQTGSDDAYWASDHCPKGARSLMFRVPAGDSITYSVKWDRKPSAAECATPPAGSAGAGTYLVEAKAPGFSKVQTSFVLERD
;
A
#
# COMPACT_ATOMS: atom_id res chain seq x y z
N MET A 1 -55.22 2.01 -25.31
CA MET A 1 -55.20 2.45 -23.90
C MET A 1 -55.14 1.20 -23.03
N GLY A 2 -53.97 0.61 -22.79
CA GLY A 2 -53.15 0.91 -21.60
C GLY A 2 -52.50 -0.38 -21.08
N SER A 3 -51.66 -1.02 -21.91
CA SER A 3 -50.85 -2.20 -21.54
C SER A 3 -49.44 -1.74 -21.16
N LEU A 4 -49.24 -1.30 -19.92
CA LEU A 4 -47.94 -0.84 -19.39
C LEU A 4 -47.73 -1.16 -17.90
N ARG A 5 -48.51 -2.08 -17.33
CA ARG A 5 -48.51 -2.37 -15.88
C ARG A 5 -48.21 -3.82 -15.49
N ASN A 6 -47.54 -4.61 -16.33
CA ASN A 6 -47.00 -5.90 -15.87
C ASN A 6 -45.71 -6.28 -16.61
N PRO A 7 -44.52 -6.15 -15.98
CA PRO A 7 -43.34 -6.87 -16.43
C PRO A 7 -43.41 -8.33 -15.93
N VAL A 8 -43.45 -9.26 -16.88
CA VAL A 8 -43.25 -10.69 -16.66
C VAL A 8 -41.76 -11.03 -16.85
N GLY A 9 -41.15 -11.61 -15.82
CA GLY A 9 -39.78 -12.17 -15.83
C GLY A 9 -39.41 -12.74 -14.46
N PRO A 10 -38.84 -13.96 -14.36
CA PRO A 10 -38.68 -14.70 -13.09
C PRO A 10 -37.41 -14.30 -12.33
N LEU A 11 -37.25 -13.01 -12.01
CA LEU A 11 -36.22 -12.48 -11.11
C LEU A 11 -36.90 -11.63 -10.03
N PRO A 12 -36.43 -11.67 -8.77
CA PRO A 12 -37.16 -11.11 -7.64
C PRO A 12 -37.45 -9.61 -7.86
N SER A 13 -38.74 -9.27 -7.88
CA SER A 13 -39.30 -7.92 -8.08
C SER A 13 -38.72 -6.87 -7.12
N SER A 14 -38.13 -7.32 -6.02
CA SER A 14 -37.47 -6.49 -5.01
C SER A 14 -36.24 -5.74 -5.51
N ILE A 15 -35.44 -6.30 -6.44
CA ILE A 15 -34.22 -5.64 -6.92
C ILE A 15 -34.54 -4.47 -7.85
N TYR A 16 -35.56 -4.64 -8.71
CA TYR A 16 -36.05 -3.58 -9.59
C TYR A 16 -36.65 -2.42 -8.79
N TRP A 17 -37.50 -2.72 -7.81
CA TRP A 17 -38.09 -1.70 -6.94
C TRP A 17 -37.04 -1.00 -6.06
N ARG A 18 -36.01 -1.71 -5.57
CA ARG A 18 -34.92 -1.10 -4.80
C ARG A 18 -34.10 -0.12 -5.64
N ARG A 19 -33.73 -0.47 -6.87
CA ARG A 19 -32.99 0.45 -7.76
C ARG A 19 -33.83 1.67 -8.14
N ARG A 20 -35.13 1.48 -8.37
CA ARG A 20 -36.05 2.57 -8.72
C ARG A 20 -36.35 3.48 -7.51
N ALA A 21 -36.47 2.93 -6.31
CA ALA A 21 -36.62 3.70 -5.07
C ALA A 21 -35.36 4.52 -4.75
N VAL A 22 -34.16 3.95 -4.94
CA VAL A 22 -32.89 4.66 -4.78
C VAL A 22 -32.78 5.82 -5.78
N LEU A 23 -33.11 5.58 -7.06
CA LEU A 23 -33.09 6.64 -8.07
C LEU A 23 -34.08 7.79 -7.75
N LEU A 24 -35.29 7.47 -7.28
CA LEU A 24 -36.27 8.48 -6.89
C LEU A 24 -35.83 9.27 -5.66
N SER A 25 -35.21 8.62 -4.67
CA SER A 25 -34.66 9.28 -3.47
C SER A 25 -33.53 10.25 -3.83
N VAL A 26 -32.60 9.83 -4.69
CA VAL A 26 -31.50 10.70 -5.16
C VAL A 26 -32.05 11.91 -5.92
N LEU A 27 -33.03 11.72 -6.81
CA LEU A 27 -33.66 12.83 -7.52
C LEU A 27 -34.37 13.80 -6.58
N ALA A 28 -35.06 13.31 -5.54
CA ALA A 28 -35.71 14.15 -4.54
C ALA A 28 -34.71 14.98 -3.73
N LEU A 29 -33.58 14.39 -3.32
CA LEU A 29 -32.51 15.09 -2.62
C LEU A 29 -31.85 16.16 -3.50
N LEU A 30 -31.64 15.85 -4.79
CA LEU A 30 -31.10 16.81 -5.76
C LEU A 30 -32.04 18.01 -5.96
N ALA A 31 -33.35 17.76 -6.05
CA ALA A 31 -34.34 18.82 -6.16
C ALA A 31 -34.40 19.70 -4.90
N LEU A 32 -34.32 19.09 -3.70
CA LEU A 32 -34.22 19.81 -2.43
C LEU A 32 -32.96 20.68 -2.36
N LEU A 33 -31.81 20.17 -2.80
CA LEU A 33 -30.55 20.90 -2.78
C LEU A 33 -30.57 22.07 -3.78
N ILE A 34 -31.11 21.87 -4.98
CA ILE A 34 -31.32 22.94 -5.96
C ILE A 34 -32.27 24.00 -5.39
N THR A 35 -33.38 23.59 -4.76
CA THR A 35 -34.32 24.51 -4.12
C THR A 35 -33.63 25.32 -3.03
N TRP A 36 -32.86 24.67 -2.15
CA TRP A 36 -32.10 25.34 -1.10
C TRP A 36 -31.13 26.38 -1.67
N VAL A 37 -30.33 26.04 -2.69
CA VAL A 37 -29.40 26.96 -3.34
C VAL A 37 -30.14 28.15 -3.98
N VAL A 38 -31.26 27.91 -4.65
CA VAL A 38 -32.04 28.98 -5.29
C VAL A 38 -32.73 29.88 -4.26
N THR A 39 -33.21 29.33 -3.15
CA THR A 39 -33.86 30.10 -2.07
C THR A 39 -32.87 30.82 -1.14
N ALA A 40 -31.66 30.28 -0.96
CA ALA A 40 -30.62 30.88 -0.12
C ALA A 40 -29.72 31.86 -0.92
N GLY A 41 -29.75 31.80 -2.25
CA GLY A 41 -28.94 32.66 -3.13
C GLY A 41 -29.54 34.02 -3.48
N GLY A 42 -30.66 34.43 -2.86
CA GLY A 42 -31.40 35.64 -3.23
C GLY A 42 -31.69 36.60 -2.08
N GLY A 43 -30.83 37.61 -1.91
CA GLY A 43 -31.08 38.85 -1.13
C GLY A 43 -30.68 38.76 0.34
N GLY A 44 -30.04 39.75 0.96
CA GLY A 44 -29.71 41.13 0.62
C GLY A 44 -29.11 41.76 1.89
N GLY A 45 -28.10 42.62 1.74
CA GLY A 45 -27.32 43.13 2.86
C GLY A 45 -28.03 44.19 3.71
N ASN A 46 -27.53 44.36 4.93
CA ASN A 46 -27.69 45.54 5.77
C ASN A 46 -26.53 45.60 6.77
N GLY A 47 -25.79 46.71 6.69
CA GLY A 47 -24.64 47.00 7.55
C GLY A 47 -25.00 47.84 8.77
N HIS A 48 -23.99 47.91 9.66
CA HIS A 48 -23.74 48.89 10.73
C HIS A 48 -24.77 48.93 11.88
N GLU A 49 -24.43 49.09 13.17
CA GLU A 49 -23.24 49.64 13.83
C GLU A 49 -23.36 49.43 15.37
N ASN A 50 -22.27 49.70 16.10
CA ASN A 50 -22.19 50.12 17.52
C ASN A 50 -22.18 49.08 18.66
N GLY A 51 -21.02 49.01 19.31
CA GLY A 51 -20.82 48.37 20.62
C GLY A 51 -19.38 48.48 21.10
N ALA A 52 -18.87 49.71 21.24
CA ALA A 52 -17.56 49.98 21.83
C ALA A 52 -17.50 49.51 23.29
N ASN A 53 -16.56 48.62 23.60
CA ASN A 53 -16.08 48.39 24.96
C ASN A 53 -14.56 48.27 24.95
N GLY A 54 -13.89 49.42 24.91
CA GLY A 54 -12.49 49.52 25.29
C GLY A 54 -12.37 49.53 26.81
N LYS A 55 -11.52 48.67 27.37
CA LYS A 55 -10.62 48.92 28.50
C LYS A 55 -9.60 47.77 28.67
N ASN A 56 -8.32 48.15 28.50
CA ASN A 56 -7.04 47.51 28.85
C ASN A 56 -6.50 46.29 28.08
N PRO A 57 -5.35 46.47 27.42
CA PRO A 57 -4.23 45.54 27.54
C PRO A 57 -3.07 46.21 28.32
N ALA A 58 -2.44 45.44 29.21
CA ALA A 58 -1.11 45.74 29.75
C ALA A 58 -0.34 44.42 29.90
N PRO A 59 1.00 44.40 29.84
CA PRO A 59 1.91 45.18 29.01
C PRO A 59 2.75 44.27 28.08
N SER A 60 3.33 44.88 27.05
CA SER A 60 4.32 44.27 26.14
C SER A 60 5.60 43.83 26.87
N ILE A 61 6.06 42.62 26.60
CA ILE A 61 7.34 42.09 27.07
C ILE A 61 8.48 42.87 26.40
N THR A 62 9.23 43.62 27.21
CA THR A 62 10.50 44.26 26.85
C THR A 62 11.55 43.21 26.44
N PRO A 63 12.21 43.34 25.27
CA PRO A 63 13.42 42.57 24.97
C PRO A 63 14.56 42.98 25.93
N GLY A 64 15.19 41.97 26.55
CA GLY A 64 16.33 42.17 27.45
C GLY A 64 17.56 42.74 26.72
N PRO A 65 18.52 43.34 27.46
CA PRO A 65 19.66 44.03 26.89
C PRO A 65 20.57 43.10 26.08
N SER A 66 20.90 43.52 24.85
CA SER A 66 21.93 42.92 24.02
C SER A 66 23.31 43.15 24.65
N SER A 67 24.01 42.08 25.02
CA SER A 67 25.43 42.14 25.34
C SER A 67 26.25 42.06 24.05
N SER A 68 26.81 43.21 23.65
CA SER A 68 27.85 43.33 22.63
C SER A 68 29.11 42.59 23.06
N GLY A 69 29.45 41.50 22.37
CA GLY A 69 30.73 40.80 22.50
C GLY A 69 31.45 40.78 21.14
N PRO A 70 32.77 41.02 21.06
CA PRO A 70 33.46 41.25 19.80
C PRO A 70 33.57 39.99 18.95
N ALA A 71 33.39 40.17 17.64
CA ALA A 71 33.68 39.17 16.62
C ALA A 71 35.18 38.91 16.55
N ILE A 72 35.63 37.71 16.92
CA ILE A 72 36.99 37.27 16.65
C ILE A 72 37.00 36.57 15.29
N SER A 73 37.37 37.35 14.28
CA SER A 73 37.83 36.88 12.98
C SER A 73 39.33 36.60 13.08
N GLN A 74 39.77 35.35 12.92
CA GLN A 74 41.07 34.98 12.34
C GLN A 74 41.30 33.46 12.33
N ALA A 75 41.52 32.90 11.14
CA ALA A 75 42.57 31.90 10.90
C ALA A 75 43.75 32.67 10.29
N PRO A 76 45.04 32.42 10.65
CA PRO A 76 45.85 31.45 9.89
C PRO A 76 47.12 30.88 10.62
N GLY A 77 47.80 29.93 9.94
CA GLY A 77 49.21 29.54 10.14
C GLY A 77 49.37 28.21 10.88
N GLY A 78 50.05 27.18 10.36
CA GLY A 78 51.23 27.16 9.50
C GLY A 78 52.49 27.07 10.36
N ARG A 79 53.07 25.87 10.50
CA ARG A 79 54.47 25.71 10.90
C ARG A 79 55.02 24.34 10.49
N ASP A 80 56.12 24.44 9.76
CA ASP A 80 57.07 23.40 9.36
C ASP A 80 57.95 22.92 10.53
N GLU A 81 58.97 22.12 10.18
CA GLU A 81 60.12 21.55 10.93
C GLU A 81 60.00 20.04 11.20
N THR A 82 60.53 19.15 10.34
CA THR A 82 61.92 18.76 9.98
C THR A 82 62.53 17.64 10.85
N GLY A 83 63.30 16.77 10.20
CA GLY A 83 63.99 15.59 10.73
C GLY A 83 63.76 14.36 9.84
N ASP A 84 64.40 14.23 8.66
CA ASP A 84 65.73 13.62 8.46
C ASP A 84 65.81 12.20 9.08
N GLU A 85 66.20 11.11 8.42
CA GLU A 85 67.09 10.87 7.28
C GLU A 85 66.90 9.40 6.83
N ASN A 86 67.30 9.13 5.59
CA ASN A 86 68.04 7.94 5.14
C ASN A 86 67.48 7.25 3.88
N SER A 87 67.86 7.86 2.75
CA SER A 87 68.66 7.29 1.67
C SER A 87 68.55 5.82 1.28
N GLY A 88 68.37 5.66 -0.05
CA GLY A 88 69.02 4.62 -0.86
C GLY A 88 68.21 3.32 -0.92
N GLY A 89 67.94 2.73 -2.06
CA GLY A 89 68.49 2.87 -3.39
C GLY A 89 67.96 1.70 -4.20
N ALA A 90 67.80 1.92 -5.50
CA ALA A 90 67.26 0.98 -6.47
C ALA A 90 67.99 -0.37 -6.50
N SER A 91 67.29 -1.44 -6.90
CA SER A 91 67.62 -2.18 -8.13
C SER A 91 66.70 -3.38 -8.32
N SER A 92 66.24 -3.47 -9.57
CA SER A 92 65.80 -4.63 -10.33
C SER A 92 66.50 -5.97 -10.02
N GLY A 93 65.76 -7.07 -10.21
CA GLY A 93 66.29 -8.42 -10.33
C GLY A 93 65.21 -9.50 -10.50
N THR A 94 65.11 -10.02 -11.71
CA THR A 94 64.26 -11.08 -12.30
C THR A 94 64.44 -12.51 -11.75
N GLY A 95 63.44 -13.38 -12.01
CA GLY A 95 63.47 -14.86 -11.92
C GLY A 95 62.15 -15.40 -11.34
N ASP A 96 61.10 -15.67 -12.11
CA ASP A 96 60.81 -16.89 -12.89
C ASP A 96 60.87 -18.19 -12.06
N ASP A 97 59.72 -18.85 -11.88
CA ASP A 97 59.56 -20.30 -12.01
C ASP A 97 58.06 -20.64 -11.92
N GLY A 98 57.55 -21.26 -13.00
CA GLY A 98 56.14 -21.52 -13.23
C GLY A 98 55.59 -22.80 -12.62
N ALA A 99 54.27 -22.98 -12.80
CA ALA A 99 53.64 -24.28 -13.05
C ALA A 99 52.15 -24.09 -13.42
N ASN A 100 51.89 -24.16 -14.73
CA ASN A 100 50.87 -24.95 -15.44
C ASN A 100 49.48 -25.18 -14.81
N GLY A 101 48.43 -24.83 -15.56
CA GLY A 101 47.09 -25.44 -15.45
C GLY A 101 45.91 -24.66 -16.03
N ASP A 102 45.87 -24.49 -17.35
CA ASP A 102 44.71 -24.07 -18.18
C ASP A 102 43.99 -25.34 -18.74
N PRO A 103 42.79 -25.33 -19.38
CA PRO A 103 41.66 -24.36 -19.48
C PRO A 103 40.26 -24.96 -19.13
N GLY A 104 39.22 -24.11 -19.18
CA GLY A 104 37.84 -24.50 -19.50
C GLY A 104 36.80 -23.56 -18.86
N ASP A 105 36.57 -22.36 -19.39
CA ASP A 105 35.62 -21.99 -20.46
C ASP A 105 34.17 -21.72 -19.98
N GLY A 106 33.66 -20.53 -20.36
CA GLY A 106 32.25 -20.11 -20.33
C GLY A 106 31.75 -19.54 -18.99
N GLY A 107 31.39 -18.28 -18.82
CA GLY A 107 30.99 -17.25 -19.77
C GLY A 107 29.85 -16.43 -19.13
N SER A 108 30.01 -15.11 -19.18
CA SER A 108 28.97 -14.07 -19.01
C SER A 108 28.57 -13.64 -17.59
N ALA A 109 29.23 -12.56 -17.18
CA ALA A 109 28.67 -11.52 -16.34
C ALA A 109 27.78 -10.58 -17.18
N ASP A 110 26.65 -10.19 -16.61
CA ASP A 110 25.96 -8.90 -16.80
C ASP A 110 25.09 -8.75 -15.54
N GLY A 111 25.18 -7.76 -14.66
CA GLY A 111 25.53 -6.37 -14.89
C GLY A 111 24.30 -5.52 -14.50
N GLY A 112 24.37 -4.80 -13.38
CA GLY A 112 23.41 -3.73 -13.10
C GLY A 112 22.96 -3.59 -11.65
N ALA A 113 23.83 -3.06 -10.80
CA ALA A 113 23.38 -2.28 -9.65
C ALA A 113 22.78 -0.96 -10.15
N GLY A 114 21.62 -0.57 -9.60
CA GLY A 114 20.98 0.70 -9.92
C GLY A 114 20.19 1.21 -8.72
N GLY A 115 20.89 1.86 -7.78
CA GLY A 115 20.25 2.76 -6.84
C GLY A 115 19.76 4.01 -7.56
N GLY A 116 18.54 4.45 -7.23
CA GLY A 116 17.95 5.69 -7.74
C GLY A 116 16.98 6.24 -6.72
N ALA A 117 17.44 7.23 -5.96
CA ALA A 117 16.60 8.12 -5.17
C ALA A 117 16.03 9.23 -6.07
N GLY A 118 14.82 9.68 -5.75
CA GLY A 118 14.30 10.99 -6.16
C GLY A 118 13.46 11.01 -7.42
N GLY A 119 12.13 10.98 -7.25
CA GLY A 119 11.16 11.25 -8.30
C GLY A 119 9.81 11.59 -7.70
N ASP A 120 9.65 12.87 -7.34
CA ASP A 120 8.37 13.49 -7.00
C ASP A 120 7.44 13.40 -8.23
N ALA A 121 6.36 12.64 -8.12
CA ALA A 121 5.27 12.64 -9.08
C ALA A 121 3.97 12.35 -8.34
N GLY A 122 3.23 13.42 -8.05
CA GLY A 122 1.84 13.36 -7.61
C GLY A 122 0.97 12.60 -8.61
N SER A 123 0.84 11.30 -8.36
CA SER A 123 -0.21 10.41 -8.85
C SER A 123 -0.14 9.20 -7.94
N GLY A 124 -1.21 8.92 -7.19
CA GLY A 124 -1.24 7.86 -6.19
C GLY A 124 -0.88 6.50 -6.79
N THR A 125 0.41 6.18 -6.81
CA THR A 125 0.97 5.01 -7.44
C THR A 125 1.16 3.99 -6.34
N SER A 126 0.40 2.90 -6.38
CA SER A 126 0.56 1.85 -5.39
C SER A 126 1.88 1.12 -5.64
N ALA A 127 2.84 1.23 -4.73
CA ALA A 127 4.09 0.47 -4.82
C ALA A 127 3.77 -1.03 -4.69
N GLY A 128 4.25 -1.85 -5.62
CA GLY A 128 4.16 -3.30 -5.50
C GLY A 128 5.15 -3.79 -4.45
N VAL A 129 4.68 -4.57 -3.47
CA VAL A 129 5.52 -5.13 -2.40
C VAL A 129 5.43 -6.65 -2.40
N GLY A 130 6.57 -7.30 -2.18
CA GLY A 130 6.71 -8.74 -1.97
C GLY A 130 7.13 -9.08 -0.56
N ALA A 131 7.25 -10.37 -0.26
CA ALA A 131 7.67 -10.83 1.06
C ALA A 131 9.08 -10.33 1.47
N GLY A 132 9.95 -10.05 0.50
CA GLY A 132 11.30 -9.51 0.75
C GLY A 132 11.32 -8.02 1.16
N ASP A 133 10.25 -7.29 0.87
CA ASP A 133 10.11 -5.87 1.23
C ASP A 133 9.50 -5.69 2.64
N ALA A 134 9.18 -6.80 3.31
CA ALA A 134 8.67 -6.77 4.67
C ALA A 134 9.72 -6.20 5.62
N LEU A 135 9.29 -5.33 6.52
CA LEU A 135 10.09 -4.75 7.58
C LEU A 135 10.74 -5.86 8.41
N PRO A 136 12.07 -5.87 8.57
CA PRO A 136 12.74 -6.78 9.50
C PRO A 136 12.18 -6.65 10.91
N ALA A 137 12.20 -7.75 11.66
CA ALA A 137 11.76 -7.74 13.05
C ALA A 137 12.45 -6.62 13.85
N GLY A 138 11.66 -5.76 14.49
CA GLY A 138 12.15 -4.64 15.29
C GLY A 138 12.28 -3.29 14.55
N THR A 139 12.34 -3.25 13.22
CA THR A 139 12.41 -1.98 12.45
C THR A 139 11.08 -1.22 12.38
N GLY A 140 9.98 -1.90 12.69
CA GLY A 140 8.63 -1.31 12.77
C GLY A 140 8.22 -0.84 14.17
N SER A 141 9.07 -0.96 15.20
CA SER A 141 8.68 -0.67 16.59
C SER A 141 8.27 0.79 16.82
N GLY A 142 8.81 1.73 16.05
CA GLY A 142 8.45 3.15 16.12
C GLY A 142 7.20 3.55 15.32
N LEU A 143 6.64 2.66 14.51
CA LEU A 143 5.44 2.94 13.73
C LEU A 143 4.19 2.43 14.45
N PRO A 144 3.10 3.21 14.50
CA PRO A 144 1.81 2.74 14.99
C PRO A 144 1.21 1.70 14.04
N ASP A 145 0.40 0.79 14.57
CA ASP A 145 -0.37 -0.13 13.74
C ASP A 145 -1.45 0.63 12.97
N CYS A 146 -1.60 0.29 11.68
CA CYS A 146 -2.65 0.87 10.86
C CYS A 146 -4.03 0.47 11.39
N THR A 147 -4.93 1.45 11.47
CA THR A 147 -6.34 1.24 11.86
C THR A 147 -7.27 1.35 10.66
N ALA A 148 -8.50 0.86 10.76
CA ALA A 148 -9.50 0.98 9.69
C ALA A 148 -9.88 2.43 9.33
N SER A 149 -9.66 3.40 10.23
CA SER A 149 -9.85 4.82 9.90
C SER A 149 -8.68 5.40 9.13
N ALA A 150 -7.47 4.85 9.31
CA ALA A 150 -6.26 5.33 8.64
C ALA A 150 -6.01 4.63 7.31
N VAL A 151 -6.29 3.34 7.19
CA VAL A 151 -6.02 2.54 5.99
C VAL A 151 -7.29 1.92 5.43
N LYS A 152 -7.45 2.04 4.11
CA LYS A 152 -8.48 1.34 3.34
C LYS A 152 -7.87 0.16 2.62
N PHE A 153 -8.43 -1.02 2.84
CA PHE A 153 -8.10 -2.20 2.07
C PHE A 153 -8.94 -2.30 0.79
N SER A 154 -8.33 -2.82 -0.26
CA SER A 154 -9.05 -3.29 -1.45
C SER A 154 -8.41 -4.57 -1.95
N LEU A 155 -9.24 -5.53 -2.35
CA LEU A 155 -8.81 -6.79 -2.94
C LEU A 155 -9.25 -6.84 -4.40
N ARG A 156 -8.32 -7.13 -5.30
CA ARG A 156 -8.60 -7.32 -6.72
C ARG A 156 -7.96 -8.60 -7.21
N SER A 157 -8.57 -9.22 -8.21
CA SER A 157 -7.93 -10.23 -9.03
C SER A 157 -7.16 -9.52 -10.14
N ALA A 158 -5.95 -9.96 -10.45
CA ALA A 158 -5.16 -9.37 -11.53
C ALA A 158 -5.85 -9.57 -12.90
N ARG A 159 -6.64 -10.63 -13.05
CA ARG A 159 -7.53 -10.88 -14.18
C ARG A 159 -8.90 -11.29 -13.68
N ASN A 160 -9.94 -10.94 -14.43
CA ASN A 160 -11.29 -11.43 -14.16
C ASN A 160 -11.49 -12.87 -14.67
N LEU A 161 -10.67 -13.30 -15.61
CA LEU A 161 -10.74 -14.57 -16.32
C LEU A 161 -9.35 -15.20 -16.41
N TYR A 162 -9.25 -16.48 -16.09
CA TYR A 162 -8.02 -17.26 -16.17
C TYR A 162 -8.25 -18.52 -16.99
N GLU A 163 -7.46 -18.66 -18.05
CA GLU A 163 -7.42 -19.85 -18.89
C GLU A 163 -6.86 -21.06 -18.13
N PRO A 164 -7.07 -22.28 -18.67
CA PRO A 164 -6.33 -23.48 -18.29
C PRO A 164 -4.83 -23.21 -18.08
N GLY A 165 -4.28 -23.67 -16.95
CA GLY A 165 -2.87 -23.50 -16.61
C GLY A 165 -2.43 -22.10 -16.15
N GLN A 166 -3.25 -21.05 -16.32
CA GLN A 166 -2.94 -19.74 -15.74
C GLN A 166 -3.08 -19.78 -14.22
N THR A 167 -2.17 -19.08 -13.53
CA THR A 167 -2.14 -18.98 -12.07
C THR A 167 -2.89 -17.71 -11.62
N PRO A 168 -4.03 -17.84 -10.91
CA PRO A 168 -4.68 -16.71 -10.27
C PRO A 168 -3.73 -15.90 -9.40
N THR A 169 -3.78 -14.58 -9.56
CA THR A 169 -2.97 -13.63 -8.80
C THR A 169 -3.90 -12.60 -8.19
N PHE A 170 -3.87 -12.48 -6.88
CA PHE A 170 -4.70 -11.56 -6.11
C PHE A 170 -3.84 -10.40 -5.59
N LEU A 171 -4.38 -9.20 -5.70
CA LEU A 171 -3.73 -7.94 -5.35
C LEU A 171 -4.45 -7.37 -4.13
N LEU A 172 -3.81 -7.46 -2.97
CA LEU A 172 -4.28 -6.85 -1.73
C LEU A 172 -3.59 -5.49 -1.58
N THR A 173 -4.34 -4.41 -1.80
CA THR A 173 -3.84 -3.04 -1.67
C THR A 173 -4.23 -2.45 -0.32
N ALA A 174 -3.26 -1.90 0.39
CA ALA A 174 -3.45 -1.10 1.60
C ALA A 174 -3.19 0.37 1.26
N ARG A 175 -4.23 1.21 1.31
CA ARG A 175 -4.12 2.65 1.05
C ARG A 175 -4.25 3.46 2.33
N ASN A 176 -3.19 4.15 2.72
CA ASN A 176 -3.19 5.05 3.87
C ASN A 176 -3.79 6.40 3.46
N VAL A 177 -4.92 6.72 4.06
CA VAL A 177 -5.65 7.99 3.86
C VAL A 177 -5.42 8.96 5.02
N SER A 178 -4.58 8.59 5.98
CA SER A 178 -4.17 9.45 7.10
C SER A 178 -2.91 10.27 6.75
N GLY A 179 -2.58 11.21 7.64
CA GLY A 179 -1.41 12.07 7.53
C GLY A 179 -0.13 11.52 8.19
N SER A 180 -0.12 10.27 8.66
CA SER A 180 1.03 9.66 9.33
C SER A 180 1.31 8.26 8.81
N ASP A 181 2.58 7.88 8.77
CA ASP A 181 3.00 6.51 8.46
C ASP A 181 2.48 5.53 9.51
N CYS A 182 2.07 4.36 9.05
CA CYS A 182 1.68 3.25 9.93
C CYS A 182 2.22 1.93 9.39
N LYS A 183 2.17 0.88 10.20
CA LYS A 183 2.56 -0.48 9.80
C LYS A 183 1.37 -1.42 9.77
N VAL A 184 1.40 -2.38 8.85
CA VAL A 184 0.33 -3.36 8.68
C VAL A 184 0.89 -4.74 8.38
N ASP A 185 0.27 -5.78 8.92
CA ASP A 185 0.59 -7.17 8.59
C ASP A 185 -0.23 -7.64 7.40
N LEU A 186 0.44 -7.86 6.26
CA LEU A 186 -0.19 -8.50 5.08
C LEU A 186 0.21 -9.97 4.94
N GLY A 187 0.88 -10.52 5.96
CA GLY A 187 1.27 -11.92 6.00
C GLY A 187 0.08 -12.85 6.14
N PRO A 188 0.22 -14.11 5.69
CA PRO A 188 -0.88 -15.06 5.61
C PRO A 188 -1.51 -15.39 6.97
N ALA A 189 -0.83 -15.18 8.10
CA ALA A 189 -1.42 -15.40 9.43
C ALA A 189 -2.26 -14.23 9.97
N LYS A 190 -2.16 -13.05 9.35
CA LYS A 190 -2.92 -11.86 9.78
C LYS A 190 -3.89 -11.39 8.69
N ALA A 191 -3.43 -11.20 7.47
CA ALA A 191 -4.29 -10.90 6.32
C ALA A 191 -4.61 -12.21 5.57
N VAL A 192 -5.54 -12.99 6.12
CA VAL A 192 -5.92 -14.29 5.56
C VAL A 192 -6.71 -14.07 4.27
N LEU A 193 -6.23 -14.64 3.17
CA LEU A 193 -7.00 -14.75 1.92
C LEU A 193 -7.66 -16.13 1.86
N THR A 194 -8.94 -16.15 1.55
CA THR A 194 -9.75 -17.36 1.40
C THR A 194 -10.40 -17.38 0.02
N VAL A 195 -10.30 -18.50 -0.68
CA VAL A 195 -10.93 -18.74 -1.98
C VAL A 195 -12.04 -19.76 -1.80
N THR A 196 -13.23 -19.40 -2.25
CA THR A 196 -14.44 -20.22 -2.16
C THR A 196 -15.10 -20.30 -3.54
N GLN A 197 -15.58 -21.49 -3.92
CA GLN A 197 -16.35 -21.63 -5.15
C GLN A 197 -17.76 -21.06 -4.95
N THR A 198 -18.27 -20.32 -5.94
CA THR A 198 -19.63 -19.74 -5.84
C THR A 198 -20.67 -20.86 -5.67
N GLY A 199 -21.50 -20.76 -4.63
CA GLY A 199 -22.49 -21.77 -4.29
C GLY A 199 -22.00 -22.84 -3.29
N SER A 200 -20.74 -22.75 -2.85
CA SER A 200 -20.18 -23.52 -1.73
C SER A 200 -20.01 -22.60 -0.51
N ASP A 201 -20.25 -23.13 0.69
CA ASP A 201 -19.89 -22.47 1.94
C ASP A 201 -18.49 -22.88 2.42
N ASP A 202 -17.95 -23.98 1.88
CA ASP A 202 -16.63 -24.50 2.24
C ASP A 202 -15.53 -23.76 1.48
N ALA A 203 -14.52 -23.30 2.22
CA ALA A 203 -13.31 -22.72 1.67
C ALA A 203 -12.54 -23.79 0.87
N TYR A 204 -12.28 -23.50 -0.39
CA TYR A 204 -11.47 -24.37 -1.24
C TYR A 204 -9.98 -24.24 -0.90
N TRP A 205 -9.54 -23.01 -0.60
CA TRP A 205 -8.17 -22.70 -0.23
C TRP A 205 -8.14 -21.51 0.72
N ALA A 206 -7.24 -21.54 1.69
CA ALA A 206 -6.87 -20.38 2.50
C ALA A 206 -5.34 -20.22 2.59
N SER A 207 -4.89 -18.97 2.71
CA SER A 207 -3.47 -18.61 2.74
C SER A 207 -2.76 -19.02 4.03
N ASP A 208 -3.49 -19.17 5.13
CA ASP A 208 -2.98 -19.48 6.47
C ASP A 208 -2.84 -20.98 6.77
N HIS A 209 -3.48 -21.82 5.95
CA HIS A 209 -3.52 -23.28 6.09
C HIS A 209 -2.13 -23.93 6.14
N CYS A 210 -1.21 -23.54 5.24
CA CYS A 210 0.17 -24.01 5.25
C CYS A 210 1.14 -23.04 4.54
N PRO A 211 1.43 -21.88 5.13
CA PRO A 211 2.34 -20.90 4.53
C PRO A 211 3.75 -21.48 4.44
N LYS A 212 4.35 -21.43 3.24
CA LYS A 212 5.73 -21.88 2.99
C LYS A 212 6.80 -20.86 3.40
N GLY A 213 6.42 -19.60 3.55
CA GLY A 213 7.31 -18.50 3.94
C GLY A 213 6.96 -17.93 5.32
N ALA A 214 7.40 -16.69 5.56
CA ALA A 214 7.06 -15.98 6.78
C ALA A 214 5.54 -15.84 6.94
N ARG A 215 5.05 -16.15 8.15
CA ARG A 215 3.61 -16.11 8.47
C ARG A 215 3.10 -14.69 8.72
N SER A 216 4.00 -13.81 9.16
CA SER A 216 3.77 -12.38 9.40
C SER A 216 4.68 -11.60 8.45
N LEU A 217 4.11 -10.65 7.73
CA LEU A 217 4.81 -9.77 6.81
C LEU A 217 4.39 -8.33 7.12
N MET A 218 5.20 -7.69 7.94
CA MET A 218 5.03 -6.30 8.34
C MET A 218 5.44 -5.38 7.20
N PHE A 219 4.56 -4.46 6.79
CA PHE A 219 4.87 -3.43 5.81
C PHE A 219 4.59 -2.05 6.36
N ARG A 220 5.43 -1.08 6.00
CA ARG A 220 5.14 0.34 6.22
C ARG A 220 4.20 0.82 5.11
N VAL A 221 3.14 1.53 5.48
CA VAL A 221 2.27 2.24 4.55
C VAL A 221 2.47 3.75 4.79
N PRO A 222 3.20 4.46 3.91
CA PRO A 222 3.44 5.88 4.08
C PRO A 222 2.15 6.70 4.06
N ALA A 223 2.14 7.85 4.73
CA ALA A 223 1.01 8.76 4.73
C ALA A 223 0.59 9.15 3.30
N GLY A 224 -0.72 9.07 3.00
CA GLY A 224 -1.26 9.41 1.68
C GLY A 224 -1.02 8.39 0.55
N ASP A 225 -0.16 7.40 0.78
CA ASP A 225 0.28 6.43 -0.23
C ASP A 225 -0.42 5.06 -0.11
N SER A 226 -0.06 4.15 -1.02
CA SER A 226 -0.53 2.78 -0.98
C SER A 226 0.53 1.77 -1.34
N ILE A 227 0.41 0.58 -0.77
CA ILE A 227 1.21 -0.59 -1.12
C ILE A 227 0.27 -1.69 -1.63
N THR A 228 0.75 -2.51 -2.56
CA THR A 228 0.01 -3.66 -3.10
C THR A 228 0.80 -4.94 -2.91
N TYR A 229 0.29 -5.83 -2.06
CA TYR A 229 0.83 -7.17 -1.86
C TYR A 229 0.18 -8.16 -2.82
N SER A 230 1.01 -8.94 -3.52
CA SER A 230 0.56 -9.91 -4.52
C SER A 230 0.59 -11.33 -3.97
N VAL A 231 -0.55 -12.02 -4.00
CA VAL A 231 -0.69 -13.42 -3.59
C VAL A 231 -1.01 -14.26 -4.82
N LYS A 232 -0.19 -15.27 -5.09
CA LYS A 232 -0.41 -16.23 -6.18
C LYS A 232 -1.04 -17.49 -5.62
N TRP A 233 -2.05 -18.02 -6.30
CA TRP A 233 -2.70 -19.27 -5.94
C TRP A 233 -2.60 -20.26 -7.10
N ASP A 234 -2.09 -21.46 -6.82
CA ASP A 234 -1.79 -22.50 -7.81
C ASP A 234 -3.00 -23.38 -8.18
N ARG A 235 -4.21 -22.90 -7.89
CA ARG A 235 -5.49 -23.62 -8.09
C ARG A 235 -5.62 -24.90 -7.24
N LYS A 236 -4.69 -25.21 -6.34
CA LYS A 236 -4.81 -26.39 -5.47
C LYS A 236 -5.61 -26.08 -4.21
N PRO A 237 -6.37 -27.05 -3.69
CA PRO A 237 -7.01 -26.89 -2.40
C PRO A 237 -5.95 -26.86 -1.30
N SER A 238 -6.28 -26.28 -0.14
CA SER A 238 -5.42 -26.35 1.04
C SER A 238 -6.20 -26.87 2.24
N ALA A 239 -5.49 -27.49 3.19
CA ALA A 239 -6.06 -27.95 4.44
C ALA A 239 -5.33 -27.31 5.63
N ALA A 240 -6.08 -26.99 6.68
CA ALA A 240 -5.55 -26.38 7.89
C ALA A 240 -4.45 -27.25 8.54
N GLU A 241 -3.60 -26.61 9.33
CA GLU A 241 -2.52 -27.28 10.07
C GLU A 241 -1.56 -28.10 9.18
N CYS A 242 -1.41 -27.69 7.92
CA CYS A 242 -0.64 -28.44 6.92
C CYS A 242 -1.07 -29.90 6.75
N ALA A 243 -2.34 -30.23 7.02
CA ALA A 243 -2.91 -31.54 6.72
C ALA A 243 -2.90 -31.80 5.20
N THR A 244 -3.06 -33.07 4.81
CA THR A 244 -3.14 -33.47 3.41
C THR A 244 -4.40 -32.89 2.76
N PRO A 245 -4.29 -31.97 1.78
CA PRO A 245 -5.46 -31.43 1.11
C PRO A 245 -6.14 -32.49 0.23
N PRO A 246 -7.43 -32.30 -0.10
CA PRO A 246 -8.10 -33.11 -1.12
C PRO A 246 -7.30 -33.15 -2.43
N ALA A 247 -7.34 -34.28 -3.12
CA ALA A 247 -6.71 -34.39 -4.44
C ALA A 247 -7.48 -33.55 -5.47
N GLY A 248 -6.76 -33.03 -6.47
CA GLY A 248 -7.33 -32.31 -7.60
C GLY A 248 -6.95 -30.83 -7.66
N SER A 249 -7.53 -30.15 -8.63
CA SER A 249 -7.34 -28.73 -8.92
C SER A 249 -8.70 -28.06 -9.06
N ALA A 250 -8.74 -26.76 -8.81
CA ALA A 250 -9.96 -25.98 -8.93
C ALA A 250 -10.49 -26.08 -10.37
N GLY A 251 -11.71 -26.60 -10.50
CA GLY A 251 -12.39 -26.74 -11.77
C GLY A 251 -12.80 -25.39 -12.36
N ALA A 252 -13.41 -25.43 -13.55
CA ALA A 252 -13.97 -24.24 -14.16
C ALA A 252 -15.16 -23.72 -13.34
N GLY A 253 -15.30 -22.40 -13.26
CA GLY A 253 -16.40 -21.76 -12.55
C GLY A 253 -16.07 -20.38 -12.01
N THR A 254 -17.05 -19.80 -11.32
CA THR A 254 -16.86 -18.52 -10.63
C THR A 254 -16.40 -18.77 -9.20
N TYR A 255 -15.33 -18.12 -8.82
CA TYR A 255 -14.74 -18.17 -7.49
C TYR A 255 -14.81 -16.79 -6.84
N LEU A 256 -14.98 -16.79 -5.52
CA LEU A 256 -14.89 -15.62 -4.68
C LEU A 256 -13.60 -15.70 -3.89
N VAL A 257 -12.79 -14.65 -3.95
CA VAL A 257 -11.65 -14.47 -3.04
C VAL A 257 -11.98 -13.38 -2.04
N GLU A 258 -11.75 -13.67 -0.77
CA GLU A 258 -11.99 -12.78 0.35
C GLU A 258 -10.70 -12.58 1.13
N ALA A 259 -10.41 -11.36 1.59
CA ALA A 259 -9.31 -11.07 2.49
C ALA A 259 -9.86 -10.52 3.81
N LYS A 260 -9.38 -11.09 4.92
CA LYS A 260 -9.74 -10.69 6.28
C LYS A 260 -8.47 -10.37 7.06
N ALA A 261 -8.41 -9.16 7.60
CA ALA A 261 -7.33 -8.70 8.47
C ALA A 261 -7.90 -8.18 9.80
N PRO A 262 -7.23 -8.41 10.95
CA PRO A 262 -7.65 -7.90 12.25
C PRO A 262 -7.87 -6.39 12.24
N GLY A 263 -9.02 -5.94 12.72
CA GLY A 263 -9.34 -4.52 12.81
C GLY A 263 -9.83 -3.88 11.50
N PHE A 264 -9.96 -4.64 10.41
CA PHE A 264 -10.44 -4.15 9.11
C PHE A 264 -11.68 -4.90 8.64
N SER A 265 -12.49 -4.22 7.82
CA SER A 265 -13.61 -4.86 7.13
C SER A 265 -13.10 -5.88 6.10
N LYS A 266 -13.80 -7.01 5.99
CA LYS A 266 -13.55 -7.99 4.93
C LYS A 266 -13.71 -7.32 3.57
N VAL A 267 -12.77 -7.58 2.67
CA VAL A 267 -12.83 -7.16 1.26
C VAL A 267 -12.86 -8.40 0.39
N GLN A 268 -13.58 -8.36 -0.72
CA GLN A 268 -13.78 -9.52 -1.57
C GLN A 268 -13.90 -9.13 -3.04
N THR A 269 -13.58 -10.07 -3.92
CA THR A 269 -13.77 -9.94 -5.36
C THR A 269 -13.98 -11.31 -5.99
N SER A 270 -14.63 -11.35 -7.15
CA SER A 270 -14.85 -12.58 -7.91
C SER A 270 -13.92 -12.69 -9.11
N PHE A 271 -13.61 -13.92 -9.51
CA PHE A 271 -12.90 -14.24 -10.75
C PHE A 271 -13.44 -15.54 -11.34
N VAL A 272 -13.14 -15.79 -12.60
CA VAL A 272 -13.60 -16.97 -13.33
C VAL A 272 -12.41 -17.82 -13.77
N LEU A 273 -12.50 -19.12 -13.54
CA LEU A 273 -11.64 -20.13 -14.16
C LEU A 273 -12.37 -20.71 -15.36
N GLU A 274 -11.75 -20.67 -16.54
CA GLU A 274 -12.33 -21.23 -17.76
C GLU A 274 -12.26 -22.75 -17.78
N ARG A 275 -13.11 -23.33 -18.63
CA ARG A 275 -13.01 -24.75 -18.97
C ARG A 275 -11.82 -24.96 -19.89
N ASP A 276 -11.23 -26.15 -19.76
CA ASP A 276 -10.30 -26.70 -20.74
C ASP A 276 -10.98 -26.94 -22.09
#